data_AF-A0A3S4TJ78-F1
#
_entry.id   AF-A0A3S4TJ78-F1
#
_cell.length_a   1.000
_cell.length_b   1.000
_cell.length_c   1.000
_cell.angle_alpha   90.00
_cell.angle_beta   90.00
_cell.angle_gamma   90.00
#
_symmetry.space_group_name_H-M   'P 1'
#
loop_
_entity.id
_entity.type
_entity.pdbx_description
1 polymer ?
#
loop_
_entity_poly.entity_id
_entity_poly.type
_entity_poly.pdbx_seq_one_letter_code
_entity_poly.pdbx_strand_id
1 'polypeptide(L)'
;MHDNPTAGARQARDLVRVAFGPAIVALVVIAAVVLLQLLIANSDMTGTFGAIASMWLGVHGVPISIGGRELGVMPLLPLLIMVWGTARTTAAATNPGSSWFVIRWVVASALGGPLLIAAIALAVIHDAASVLTELQTPSALHAFTSVLGVHAVGALIGVGSKVGRRALTAARLPDWLIGAIRPAVAGVLALIGLSGAVTAASLVVHWSTMHDLYAITDSLWGQLSLTLLSVLYIPNVIIGTSAIAVGSSAHIGFATFSSFTIFGGDIPALPVLAAAPAPPLGPIWVALLIVGAAAGVALGQQCARRPLPLLPALGKLAVASLLAAVTMAVLGLVGGGELGNFGSVGVDQTTFGPGVFLWFFCIGALTVAMAGGLTRRPKPVPTTEPLAALERRAEPVPEPPAKPDEEPFEEALFTDDVETNAFEPLDPEDAVEQDIIVMPERRADPRSVVDDGDDDLPDAEDLWDADNDVGNDVGNDVGDDVGDDAPHSSQGREPSD
;
A
#
# COMPACT_ATOMS: atom_id res chain seq x y z
N MET A 1 3.10 14.83 -37.97
CA MET A 1 3.39 14.38 -36.59
C MET A 1 4.11 15.53 -35.91
N HIS A 2 3.38 16.36 -35.16
CA HIS A 2 3.98 17.46 -34.41
C HIS A 2 4.21 16.98 -32.98
N ASP A 3 5.48 16.89 -32.58
CA ASP A 3 5.83 16.69 -31.18
C ASP A 3 5.44 17.95 -30.41
N ASN A 4 4.45 17.83 -29.53
CA ASN A 4 4.01 18.95 -28.70
C ASN A 4 5.05 19.14 -27.57
N PRO A 5 5.86 20.22 -27.57
CA PRO A 5 6.96 20.37 -26.62
C PRO A 5 6.48 20.40 -25.17
N THR A 6 5.26 20.89 -24.93
CA THR A 6 4.65 20.91 -23.59
C THR A 6 4.39 19.52 -23.02
N ALA A 7 4.10 18.52 -23.88
CA ALA A 7 3.88 17.13 -23.45
C ALA A 7 5.19 16.46 -23.05
N GLY A 8 6.27 16.68 -23.82
CA GLY A 8 7.61 16.19 -23.50
C GLY A 8 8.15 16.76 -22.19
N ALA A 9 7.98 18.08 -21.97
CA ALA A 9 8.43 18.75 -20.75
C ALA A 9 7.73 18.22 -19.48
N ARG A 10 6.39 18.02 -19.53
CA ARG A 10 5.64 17.41 -18.42
C ARG A 10 6.12 15.99 -18.12
N GLN A 11 6.26 15.15 -19.16
CA GLN A 11 6.72 13.78 -18.99
C GLN A 11 8.14 13.70 -18.41
N ALA A 12 9.07 14.56 -18.86
CA ALA A 12 10.43 14.63 -18.31
C ALA A 12 10.42 15.02 -16.82
N ARG A 13 9.62 16.03 -16.43
CA ARG A 13 9.46 16.45 -15.03
C ARG A 13 8.93 15.33 -14.15
N ASP A 14 7.95 14.56 -14.63
CA ASP A 14 7.36 13.46 -13.85
C ASP A 14 8.35 12.30 -13.70
N LEU A 15 9.14 11.99 -14.73
CA LEU A 15 10.21 11.00 -14.65
C LEU A 15 11.33 11.41 -13.67
N VAL A 16 11.69 12.70 -13.61
CA VAL A 16 12.65 13.23 -12.62
C VAL A 16 12.08 13.16 -11.20
N ARG A 17 10.80 13.51 -11.01
CA ARG A 17 10.09 13.37 -9.72
C ARG A 17 10.03 11.92 -9.25
N VAL A 18 9.80 10.97 -10.15
CA VAL A 18 9.84 9.53 -9.86
C VAL A 18 11.25 9.07 -9.48
N ALA A 19 12.28 9.51 -10.21
CA ALA A 19 13.65 9.09 -9.97
C ALA A 19 14.23 9.61 -8.64
N PHE A 20 13.97 10.87 -8.30
CA PHE A 20 14.67 11.53 -7.20
C PHE A 20 13.79 11.94 -6.03
N GLY A 21 12.47 12.03 -6.19
CA GLY A 21 11.55 12.57 -5.18
C GLY A 21 11.67 11.91 -3.80
N PRO A 22 11.35 10.60 -3.65
CA PRO A 22 11.44 9.91 -2.36
C PRO A 22 12.87 9.92 -1.79
N ALA A 23 13.87 9.74 -2.65
CA ALA A 23 15.27 9.60 -2.27
C ALA A 23 15.90 10.91 -1.75
N ILE A 24 15.59 12.05 -2.39
CA ILE A 24 16.04 13.38 -1.95
C ILE A 24 15.29 13.81 -0.69
N VAL A 25 13.98 13.56 -0.60
CA VAL A 25 13.22 13.86 0.63
C VAL A 25 13.80 13.09 1.83
N ALA A 26 14.10 11.80 1.67
CA ALA A 26 14.80 11.03 2.70
C ALA A 26 16.17 11.61 3.03
N LEU A 27 16.98 12.01 2.03
CA LEU A 27 18.30 12.60 2.24
C LEU A 27 18.23 13.92 3.01
N VAL A 28 17.27 14.79 2.72
CA VAL A 28 17.06 16.07 3.42
C VAL A 28 16.63 15.85 4.87
N VAL A 29 15.69 14.92 5.12
CA VAL A 29 15.26 14.57 6.49
C VAL A 29 16.42 13.97 7.29
N ILE A 30 17.20 13.07 6.69
CA ILE A 30 18.39 12.47 7.31
C ILE A 30 19.45 13.54 7.61
N ALA A 31 19.72 14.46 6.67
CA ALA A 31 20.65 15.56 6.89
C ALA A 31 20.21 16.45 8.06
N ALA A 32 18.93 16.83 8.12
CA ALA A 32 18.37 17.61 9.22
C ALA A 32 18.50 16.89 10.57
N VAL A 33 18.20 15.58 10.62
CA VAL A 33 18.34 14.76 11.85
C VAL A 33 19.82 14.64 12.26
N VAL A 34 20.74 14.32 11.36
CA VAL A 34 22.17 14.21 11.67
C VAL A 34 22.74 15.54 12.19
N LEU A 35 22.43 16.65 11.51
CA LEU A 35 22.88 17.98 11.94
C LEU A 35 22.30 18.37 13.31
N LEU A 36 21.02 18.06 13.56
CA LEU A 36 20.39 18.29 14.86
C LEU A 36 21.04 17.46 15.97
N GLN A 37 21.35 16.18 15.73
CA GLN A 37 21.99 15.33 16.72
C GLN A 37 23.44 15.77 17.00
N LEU A 38 24.20 16.20 15.99
CA LEU A 38 25.55 16.76 16.19
C LEU A 38 25.49 18.06 17.02
N LEU A 39 24.51 18.93 16.75
CA LEU A 39 24.28 20.16 17.52
C LEU A 39 23.93 19.86 18.98
N ILE A 40 22.98 18.95 19.23
CA ILE A 40 22.56 18.54 20.59
C ILE A 40 23.72 17.89 21.35
N ALA A 41 24.53 17.08 20.67
CA ALA A 41 25.70 16.42 21.25
C ALA A 41 26.94 17.33 21.36
N ASN A 42 26.84 18.62 20.97
CA ASN A 42 27.95 19.57 20.88
C ASN A 42 29.20 18.94 20.22
N SER A 43 28.98 18.23 19.12
CA SER A 43 29.98 17.42 18.42
C SER A 43 30.50 18.13 17.17
N ASP A 44 31.76 17.86 16.81
CA ASP A 44 32.36 18.39 15.60
C ASP A 44 31.62 17.93 14.34
N MET A 45 31.63 18.75 13.29
CA MET A 45 31.02 18.40 11.99
C MET A 45 31.83 17.37 11.18
N THR A 46 32.96 16.90 11.70
CA THR A 46 33.80 15.87 11.08
C THR A 46 33.00 14.59 10.86
N GLY A 47 32.95 14.10 9.62
CA GLY A 47 32.20 12.89 9.28
C GLY A 47 30.72 13.07 8.96
N THR A 48 30.15 14.28 9.07
CA THR A 48 28.72 14.55 8.83
C THR A 48 28.21 13.93 7.51
N PHE A 49 28.94 14.12 6.40
CA PHE A 49 28.56 13.55 5.10
C PHE A 49 28.61 12.02 5.07
N GLY A 50 29.61 11.40 5.73
CA GLY A 50 29.70 9.95 5.88
C GLY A 50 28.54 9.38 6.72
N ALA A 51 28.13 10.08 7.78
CA ALA A 51 26.98 9.72 8.59
C ALA A 51 25.65 9.83 7.82
N ILE A 52 25.44 10.93 7.08
CA ILE A 52 24.25 11.13 6.22
C ILE A 52 24.17 10.03 5.15
N ALA A 53 25.28 9.77 4.45
CA ALA A 53 25.33 8.73 3.41
C ALA A 53 25.09 7.33 4.00
N SER A 54 25.70 7.02 5.15
CA SER A 54 25.52 5.74 5.84
C SER A 54 24.06 5.55 6.28
N MET A 55 23.45 6.57 6.89
CA MET A 55 22.06 6.52 7.33
C MET A 55 21.08 6.42 6.13
N TRP A 56 21.39 7.05 5.00
CA TRP A 56 20.60 6.91 3.76
C TRP A 56 20.64 5.48 3.20
N LEU A 57 21.81 4.81 3.25
CA LEU A 57 21.90 3.39 2.91
C LEU A 57 21.20 2.51 3.97
N GLY A 58 21.31 2.84 5.26
CA GLY A 58 20.62 2.14 6.35
C GLY A 58 19.10 2.14 6.22
N VAL A 59 18.50 3.25 5.75
CA VAL A 59 17.07 3.34 5.39
C VAL A 59 16.66 2.33 4.30
N HIS A 60 17.61 1.85 3.49
CA HIS A 60 17.38 0.81 2.48
C HIS A 60 17.76 -0.61 2.96
N GLY A 61 18.04 -0.79 4.25
CA GLY A 61 18.40 -2.10 4.83
C GLY A 61 19.86 -2.50 4.59
N VAL A 62 20.75 -1.54 4.35
CA VAL A 62 22.20 -1.81 4.20
C VAL A 62 22.86 -1.75 5.58
N PRO A 63 23.57 -2.80 6.03
CA PRO A 63 24.27 -2.79 7.30
C PRO A 63 25.35 -1.70 7.39
N ILE A 64 25.47 -1.12 8.58
CA ILE A 64 26.49 -0.11 8.92
C ILE A 64 27.46 -0.76 9.92
N SER A 65 28.76 -0.78 9.60
CA SER A 65 29.77 -1.36 10.49
C SER A 65 30.70 -0.30 11.06
N ILE A 66 30.83 -0.28 12.38
CA ILE A 66 31.64 0.68 13.15
C ILE A 66 32.52 -0.10 14.13
N GLY A 67 33.82 0.14 14.11
CA GLY A 67 34.78 -0.50 15.02
C GLY A 67 34.77 -2.04 14.94
N GLY A 68 34.50 -2.58 13.74
CA GLY A 68 34.36 -4.02 13.49
C GLY A 68 33.07 -4.66 14.00
N ARG A 69 32.07 -3.88 14.43
CA ARG A 69 30.74 -4.35 14.83
C ARG A 69 29.70 -3.94 13.81
N GLU A 70 28.92 -4.90 13.35
CA GLU A 70 27.85 -4.67 12.37
C GLU A 70 26.54 -4.31 13.05
N LEU A 71 25.94 -3.20 12.62
CA LEU A 71 24.52 -2.88 12.83
C LEU A 71 23.81 -3.25 11.51
N GLY A 72 23.26 -4.47 11.46
CA GLY A 72 22.50 -4.99 10.32
C GLY A 72 20.98 -4.98 10.53
N VAL A 73 20.52 -5.01 11.78
CA VAL A 73 19.09 -4.89 12.12
C VAL A 73 18.62 -3.45 11.90
N MET A 74 18.23 -3.10 10.67
CA MET A 74 17.76 -1.75 10.36
C MET A 74 16.30 -1.55 10.81
N PRO A 75 15.91 -0.32 11.23
CA PRO A 75 14.51 -0.02 11.48
C PRO A 75 13.70 -0.16 10.19
N LEU A 76 12.63 -0.95 10.21
CA LEU A 76 11.80 -1.20 9.03
C LEU A 76 10.93 0.00 8.63
N LEU A 77 10.58 0.90 9.56
CA LEU A 77 9.63 1.99 9.25
C LEU A 77 10.13 2.93 8.13
N PRO A 78 11.37 3.45 8.13
CA PRO A 78 11.90 4.23 7.02
C PRO A 78 11.91 3.48 5.68
N LEU A 79 12.25 2.19 5.69
CA LEU A 79 12.26 1.34 4.49
C LEU A 79 10.85 1.21 3.89
N LEU A 80 9.84 0.96 4.74
CA LEU A 80 8.44 0.90 4.32
C LEU A 80 7.93 2.24 3.78
N ILE A 81 8.38 3.37 4.35
CA ILE A 81 8.09 4.72 3.83
C ILE A 81 8.73 4.92 2.45
N MET A 82 9.95 4.42 2.21
CA MET A 82 10.61 4.48 0.89
C MET A 82 9.89 3.62 -0.16
N VAL A 83 9.45 2.41 0.19
CA VAL A 83 8.60 1.57 -0.68
C VAL A 83 7.29 2.31 -1.01
N TRP A 84 6.62 2.89 -0.01
CA TRP A 84 5.38 3.64 -0.20
C TRP A 84 5.55 4.89 -1.07
N GLY A 85 6.59 5.70 -0.83
CA GLY A 85 6.87 6.90 -1.60
C GLY A 85 7.12 6.58 -3.07
N THR A 86 7.90 5.53 -3.34
CA THR A 86 8.18 5.04 -4.69
C THR A 86 6.94 4.45 -5.36
N ALA A 87 6.11 3.71 -4.63
CA ALA A 87 4.84 3.24 -5.13
C ALA A 87 3.88 4.39 -5.47
N ARG A 88 3.82 5.43 -4.64
CA ARG A 88 2.97 6.61 -4.87
C ARG A 88 3.42 7.41 -6.10
N THR A 89 4.72 7.69 -6.24
CA THR A 89 5.24 8.46 -7.39
C THR A 89 5.11 7.69 -8.70
N THR A 90 5.46 6.39 -8.72
CA THR A 90 5.30 5.56 -9.93
C THR A 90 3.84 5.32 -10.31
N ALA A 91 2.93 5.21 -9.33
CA ALA A 91 1.48 5.17 -9.59
C ALA A 91 0.96 6.49 -10.16
N ALA A 92 1.44 7.64 -9.67
CA ALA A 92 1.05 8.96 -10.19
C ALA A 92 1.52 9.16 -11.64
N ALA A 93 2.74 8.71 -11.96
CA ALA A 93 3.29 8.77 -13.32
C ALA A 93 2.74 7.68 -14.28
N THR A 94 1.85 6.79 -13.82
CA THR A 94 1.33 5.67 -14.62
C THR A 94 -0.19 5.73 -14.79
N ASN A 95 -0.64 6.12 -15.98
CA ASN A 95 -2.04 5.99 -16.37
C ASN A 95 -2.41 4.53 -16.71
N PRO A 96 -3.66 4.06 -16.45
CA PRO A 96 -4.07 2.70 -16.79
C PRO A 96 -3.94 2.35 -18.28
N GLY A 97 -4.09 3.36 -19.15
CA GLY A 97 -3.92 3.26 -20.60
C GLY A 97 -2.47 3.37 -21.09
N SER A 98 -1.48 3.64 -20.22
CA SER A 98 -0.09 3.90 -20.63
C SER A 98 0.47 2.82 -21.55
N SER A 99 1.26 3.25 -22.54
CA SER A 99 1.99 2.33 -23.43
C SER A 99 3.12 1.63 -22.67
N TRP A 100 3.55 0.46 -23.17
CA TRP A 100 4.66 -0.30 -22.61
C TRP A 100 5.96 0.54 -22.51
N PHE A 101 6.20 1.42 -23.49
CA PHE A 101 7.37 2.29 -23.51
C PHE A 101 7.37 3.30 -22.35
N VAL A 102 6.23 3.94 -22.07
CA VAL A 102 6.09 4.87 -20.93
C VAL A 102 6.30 4.13 -19.61
N ILE A 103 5.67 2.96 -19.43
CA ILE A 103 5.82 2.14 -18.22
C ILE A 103 7.30 1.77 -17.99
N ARG A 104 8.01 1.37 -19.04
CA ARG A 104 9.44 1.05 -18.95
C ARG A 104 10.27 2.24 -18.50
N TRP A 105 9.97 3.47 -18.96
CA TRP A 105 10.67 4.67 -18.51
C TRP A 105 10.35 5.03 -17.06
N VAL A 106 9.09 4.92 -16.62
CA VAL A 106 8.72 5.14 -15.21
C VAL A 106 9.46 4.18 -14.28
N VAL A 107 9.54 2.89 -14.64
CA VAL A 107 10.32 1.91 -13.89
C VAL A 107 11.83 2.22 -13.96
N ALA A 108 12.38 2.50 -15.14
CA ALA A 108 13.80 2.82 -15.29
C ALA A 108 14.22 4.06 -14.47
N SER A 109 13.37 5.09 -14.42
CA SER A 109 13.56 6.27 -13.56
C SER A 109 13.53 5.90 -12.08
N ALA A 110 12.50 5.16 -11.64
CA ALA A 110 12.32 4.76 -10.25
C ALA A 110 13.49 3.92 -9.69
N LEU A 111 14.19 3.17 -10.55
CA LEU A 111 15.37 2.42 -10.17
C LEU A 111 16.67 3.22 -10.35
N GLY A 112 16.79 3.96 -11.45
CA GLY A 112 18.03 4.65 -11.82
C GLY A 112 18.42 5.80 -10.90
N GLY A 113 17.46 6.63 -10.49
CA GLY A 113 17.73 7.77 -9.60
C GLY A 113 18.25 7.35 -8.22
N PRO A 114 17.61 6.40 -7.52
CA PRO A 114 18.09 5.91 -6.23
C PRO A 114 19.41 5.13 -6.33
N LEU A 115 19.63 4.38 -7.42
CA LEU A 115 20.93 3.73 -7.66
C LEU A 115 22.07 4.73 -7.87
N LEU A 116 21.81 5.86 -8.55
CA LEU A 116 22.78 6.96 -8.65
C LEU A 116 23.11 7.55 -7.27
N ILE A 117 22.09 7.78 -6.43
CA ILE A 117 22.29 8.27 -5.06
C ILE A 117 23.05 7.23 -4.21
N ALA A 118 22.76 5.94 -4.37
CA ALA A 118 23.50 4.87 -3.70
C ALA A 118 24.99 4.83 -4.11
N ALA A 119 25.30 5.05 -5.38
CA ALA A 119 26.68 5.15 -5.86
C ALA A 119 27.42 6.36 -5.25
N ILE A 120 26.75 7.52 -5.18
CA ILE A 120 27.28 8.72 -4.52
C ILE A 120 27.48 8.47 -3.02
N ALA A 121 26.51 7.86 -2.34
CA ALA A 121 26.59 7.55 -0.92
C ALA A 121 27.76 6.60 -0.62
N LEU A 122 27.94 5.54 -1.40
CA LEU A 122 29.09 4.63 -1.27
C LEU A 122 30.44 5.36 -1.47
N ALA A 123 30.53 6.26 -2.46
CA ALA A 123 31.73 7.05 -2.68
C ALA A 123 32.03 8.00 -1.50
N VAL A 124 31.01 8.68 -0.97
CA VAL A 124 31.13 9.56 0.21
C VAL A 124 31.52 8.77 1.48
N ILE A 125 31.00 7.57 1.67
CA ILE A 125 31.39 6.71 2.80
C ILE A 125 32.83 6.22 2.62
N HIS A 126 33.26 5.90 1.40
CA HIS A 126 34.63 5.47 1.12
C HIS A 126 35.66 6.57 1.37
N ASP A 127 35.35 7.80 0.97
CA ASP A 127 36.14 8.99 1.30
C ASP A 127 36.18 9.22 2.82
N ALA A 128 35.02 9.22 3.48
CA ALA A 128 34.93 9.41 4.93
C ALA A 128 35.67 8.32 5.74
N ALA A 129 35.62 7.06 5.32
CA ALA A 129 36.30 5.94 5.95
C ALA A 129 37.85 6.02 5.85
N SER A 130 38.39 6.79 4.90
CA SER A 130 39.83 7.05 4.81
C SER A 130 40.36 7.93 5.95
N VAL A 131 39.48 8.76 6.54
CA VAL A 131 39.77 9.64 7.68
C VAL A 131 39.27 9.03 9.00
N LEU A 132 38.05 8.46 8.98
CA LEU A 132 37.40 7.84 10.13
C LEU A 132 37.62 6.32 10.11
N THR A 133 38.76 5.89 10.62
CA THR A 133 39.22 4.48 10.55
C THR A 133 38.29 3.47 11.25
N GLU A 134 37.38 3.92 12.12
CA GLU A 134 36.34 3.05 12.70
C GLU A 134 35.16 2.79 11.75
N LEU A 135 34.87 3.70 10.80
CA LEU A 135 33.77 3.57 9.84
C LEU A 135 34.21 2.66 8.69
N GLN A 136 33.44 1.60 8.44
CA GLN A 136 33.72 0.66 7.35
C GLN A 136 32.78 0.88 6.17
N THR A 137 33.32 0.86 4.95
CA THR A 137 32.50 0.90 3.73
C THR A 137 31.66 -0.37 3.59
N PRO A 138 30.31 -0.26 3.47
CA PRO A 138 29.46 -1.40 3.15
C PRO A 138 29.84 -2.04 1.81
N SER A 139 29.54 -3.33 1.64
CA SER A 139 29.80 -4.00 0.37
C SER A 139 28.90 -3.42 -0.74
N ALA A 140 29.51 -2.93 -1.82
CA ALA A 140 28.81 -2.22 -2.88
C ALA A 140 27.69 -3.08 -3.52
N LEU A 141 27.93 -4.39 -3.69
CA LEU A 141 26.92 -5.31 -4.22
C LEU A 141 25.68 -5.35 -3.31
N HIS A 142 25.87 -5.53 -1.99
CA HIS A 142 24.74 -5.56 -1.05
C HIS A 142 23.98 -4.23 -1.09
N ALA A 143 24.69 -3.11 -1.00
CA ALA A 143 24.10 -1.77 -1.04
C ALA A 143 23.26 -1.53 -2.31
N PHE A 144 23.79 -1.84 -3.49
CA PHE A 144 23.02 -1.73 -4.73
C PHE A 144 21.84 -2.72 -4.78
N THR A 145 21.97 -3.95 -4.29
CA THR A 145 20.85 -4.92 -4.28
C THR A 145 19.72 -4.51 -3.34
N SER A 146 20.01 -3.96 -2.16
CA SER A 146 18.98 -3.56 -1.20
C SER A 146 18.25 -2.31 -1.67
N VAL A 147 18.97 -1.30 -2.19
CA VAL A 147 18.36 -0.11 -2.83
C VAL A 147 17.53 -0.52 -4.06
N LEU A 148 18.06 -1.38 -4.94
CA LEU A 148 17.30 -1.91 -6.08
C LEU A 148 16.03 -2.63 -5.63
N GLY A 149 16.12 -3.47 -4.58
CA GLY A 149 14.98 -4.23 -4.05
C GLY A 149 13.87 -3.34 -3.52
N VAL A 150 14.20 -2.37 -2.65
CA VAL A 150 13.24 -1.40 -2.09
C VAL A 150 12.49 -0.65 -3.19
N HIS A 151 13.22 -0.10 -4.17
CA HIS A 151 12.63 0.68 -5.25
C HIS A 151 11.91 -0.18 -6.29
N ALA A 152 12.35 -1.42 -6.53
CA ALA A 152 11.65 -2.37 -7.40
C ALA A 152 10.33 -2.86 -6.81
N VAL A 153 10.27 -3.12 -5.49
CA VAL A 153 9.03 -3.44 -4.79
C VAL A 153 8.08 -2.23 -4.84
N GLY A 154 8.58 -1.03 -4.57
CA GLY A 154 7.80 0.21 -4.70
C GLY A 154 7.23 0.39 -6.11
N ALA A 155 8.07 0.34 -7.14
CA ALA A 155 7.65 0.47 -8.54
C ALA A 155 6.67 -0.63 -8.97
N LEU A 156 6.87 -1.88 -8.54
CA LEU A 156 5.96 -3.00 -8.81
C LEU A 156 4.57 -2.76 -8.21
N ILE A 157 4.49 -2.28 -6.97
CA ILE A 157 3.22 -1.93 -6.31
C ILE A 157 2.56 -0.75 -7.04
N GLY A 158 3.32 0.32 -7.29
CA GLY A 158 2.80 1.55 -7.88
C GLY A 158 2.28 1.35 -9.31
N VAL A 159 3.13 0.87 -10.22
CA VAL A 159 2.75 0.54 -11.60
C VAL A 159 1.69 -0.58 -11.62
N GLY A 160 1.88 -1.64 -10.83
CA GLY A 160 0.97 -2.78 -10.76
C GLY A 160 -0.44 -2.40 -10.33
N SER A 161 -0.60 -1.43 -9.44
CA SER A 161 -1.91 -0.90 -9.03
C SER A 161 -2.72 -0.28 -10.17
N LYS A 162 -2.03 0.25 -11.20
CA LYS A 162 -2.63 0.96 -12.34
C LYS A 162 -2.85 0.05 -13.56
N VAL A 163 -1.90 -0.83 -13.87
CA VAL A 163 -1.95 -1.65 -15.11
C VAL A 163 -2.12 -3.15 -14.86
N GLY A 164 -2.06 -3.63 -13.62
CA GLY A 164 -2.03 -5.06 -13.29
C GLY A 164 -3.24 -5.85 -13.83
N ARG A 165 -4.45 -5.28 -13.78
CA ARG A 165 -5.64 -5.93 -14.36
C ARG A 165 -5.51 -6.14 -15.86
N ARG A 166 -5.01 -5.13 -16.60
CA ARG A 166 -4.79 -5.20 -18.06
C ARG A 166 -3.68 -6.20 -18.41
N ALA A 167 -2.60 -6.23 -17.63
CA ALA A 167 -1.50 -7.17 -17.84
C ALA A 167 -1.95 -8.63 -17.65
N LEU A 168 -2.76 -8.89 -16.61
CA LEU A 168 -3.24 -10.24 -16.30
C LEU A 168 -4.32 -10.73 -17.27
N THR A 169 -5.18 -9.84 -17.79
CA THR A 169 -6.09 -10.21 -18.89
C THR A 169 -5.34 -10.49 -20.20
N ALA A 170 -4.30 -9.72 -20.52
CA ALA A 170 -3.43 -10.00 -21.68
C ALA A 170 -2.71 -11.36 -21.55
N ALA A 171 -2.31 -11.74 -20.33
CA ALA A 171 -1.73 -13.04 -20.01
C ALA A 171 -2.74 -14.21 -19.98
N ARG A 172 -4.03 -13.96 -20.27
CA ARG A 172 -5.12 -14.97 -20.23
C ARG A 172 -5.26 -15.71 -18.89
N LEU A 173 -4.88 -15.07 -17.79
CA LEU A 173 -4.96 -15.66 -16.45
C LEU A 173 -6.41 -15.59 -15.90
N PRO A 174 -6.83 -16.54 -15.04
CA PRO A 174 -8.20 -16.54 -14.49
C PRO A 174 -8.50 -15.29 -13.65
N ASP A 175 -9.67 -14.69 -13.82
CA ASP A 175 -10.08 -13.47 -13.09
C ASP A 175 -10.05 -13.62 -11.55
N TRP A 176 -10.23 -14.83 -11.03
CA TRP A 176 -10.14 -15.09 -9.59
C TRP A 176 -8.74 -14.87 -9.02
N LEU A 177 -7.69 -14.93 -9.84
CA LEU A 177 -6.29 -14.76 -9.44
C LEU A 177 -6.01 -13.32 -8.98
N ILE A 178 -6.49 -12.32 -9.73
CA ILE A 178 -6.51 -10.91 -9.29
C ILE A 178 -7.31 -10.77 -7.98
N GLY A 179 -8.37 -11.56 -7.86
CA GLY A 179 -9.21 -11.65 -6.67
C GLY A 179 -8.53 -12.21 -5.42
N ALA A 180 -7.31 -12.78 -5.51
CA ALA A 180 -6.53 -13.27 -4.37
C ALA A 180 -5.70 -12.18 -3.66
N ILE A 181 -5.40 -11.05 -4.34
CA ILE A 181 -4.60 -9.95 -3.76
C ILE A 181 -5.32 -9.30 -2.57
N ARG A 182 -6.62 -9.00 -2.69
CA ARG A 182 -7.40 -8.39 -1.59
C ARG A 182 -7.46 -9.28 -0.33
N PRO A 183 -7.76 -10.60 -0.44
CA PRO A 183 -7.63 -11.52 0.70
C PRO A 183 -6.23 -11.56 1.33
N ALA A 184 -5.17 -11.62 0.52
CA ALA A 184 -3.80 -11.61 1.04
C ALA A 184 -3.50 -10.35 1.86
N VAL A 185 -3.83 -9.17 1.31
CA VAL A 185 -3.68 -7.88 2.01
C VAL A 185 -4.54 -7.84 3.28
N ALA A 186 -5.78 -8.33 3.25
CA ALA A 186 -6.64 -8.37 4.43
C ALA A 186 -6.08 -9.27 5.55
N GLY A 187 -5.56 -10.45 5.20
CA GLY A 187 -4.90 -11.36 6.16
C GLY A 187 -3.62 -10.77 6.75
N VAL A 188 -2.75 -10.19 5.92
CA VAL A 188 -1.51 -9.53 6.35
C VAL A 188 -1.81 -8.35 7.27
N LEU A 189 -2.74 -7.46 6.90
CA LEU A 189 -3.14 -6.33 7.74
C LEU A 189 -3.80 -6.77 9.05
N ALA A 190 -4.60 -7.85 9.04
CA ALA A 190 -5.16 -8.40 10.26
C ALA A 190 -4.08 -8.98 11.19
N LEU A 191 -3.11 -9.73 10.66
CA LEU A 191 -2.00 -10.30 11.45
C LEU A 191 -1.10 -9.21 12.03
N ILE A 192 -0.68 -8.24 11.22
CA ILE A 192 0.14 -7.10 11.65
C ILE A 192 -0.62 -6.23 12.65
N GLY A 193 -1.91 -5.92 12.39
CA GLY A 193 -2.73 -5.09 13.27
C GLY A 193 -2.99 -5.73 14.63
N LEU A 194 -3.32 -7.03 14.67
CA LEU A 194 -3.53 -7.77 15.92
C LEU A 194 -2.20 -7.98 16.67
N SER A 195 -1.11 -8.27 15.98
CA SER A 195 0.23 -8.34 16.59
C SER A 195 0.67 -6.98 17.13
N GLY A 196 0.32 -5.88 16.45
CA GLY A 196 0.51 -4.52 16.95
C GLY A 196 -0.31 -4.22 18.21
N ALA A 197 -1.57 -4.67 18.27
CA ALA A 197 -2.40 -4.55 19.46
C ALA A 197 -1.82 -5.36 20.65
N VAL A 198 -1.30 -6.56 20.40
CA VAL A 198 -0.58 -7.36 21.41
C VAL A 198 0.70 -6.66 21.88
N THR A 199 1.51 -6.13 20.96
CA THR A 199 2.73 -5.36 21.30
C THR A 199 2.39 -4.13 22.15
N ALA A 200 1.37 -3.36 21.78
CA ALA A 200 0.92 -2.19 22.54
C ALA A 200 0.37 -2.57 23.93
N ALA A 201 -0.45 -3.62 24.03
CA ALA A 201 -0.93 -4.14 25.30
C ALA A 201 0.24 -4.62 26.19
N SER A 202 1.26 -5.26 25.60
CA SER A 202 2.47 -5.67 26.31
C SER A 202 3.24 -4.47 26.86
N LEU A 203 3.40 -3.39 26.11
CA LEU A 203 4.04 -2.15 26.61
C LEU A 203 3.26 -1.50 27.77
N VAL A 204 1.93 -1.56 27.76
CA VAL A 204 1.10 -1.06 28.86
C VAL A 204 1.24 -1.94 30.11
N VAL A 205 1.27 -3.27 29.94
CA VAL A 205 1.47 -4.22 31.05
C VAL A 205 2.88 -4.10 31.65
N HIS A 206 3.90 -3.95 30.80
CA HIS A 206 5.31 -3.82 31.20
C HIS A 206 5.78 -2.36 31.27
N TRP A 207 4.86 -1.43 31.63
CA TRP A 207 5.15 0.00 31.69
C TRP A 207 6.35 0.34 32.58
N SER A 208 6.51 -0.34 33.73
CA SER A 208 7.67 -0.15 34.61
C SER A 208 8.98 -0.51 33.90
N THR A 209 9.05 -1.66 33.25
CA THR A 209 10.22 -2.08 32.48
C THR A 209 10.51 -1.12 31.34
N MET A 210 9.48 -0.64 30.63
CA MET A 210 9.65 0.39 29.60
C MET A 210 10.22 1.70 30.17
N HIS A 211 9.78 2.12 31.36
CA HIS A 211 10.29 3.29 32.07
C HIS A 211 11.75 3.09 32.52
N ASP A 212 12.08 1.94 33.09
CA ASP A 212 13.45 1.58 33.50
C ASP A 212 14.43 1.60 32.31
N LEU A 213 13.98 1.18 31.12
CA LEU A 213 14.80 1.26 29.90
C LEU A 213 15.10 2.69 29.42
N TYR A 214 14.31 3.70 29.80
CA TYR A 214 14.66 5.10 29.54
C TYR A 214 15.75 5.64 30.48
N ALA A 215 16.00 4.99 31.63
CA ALA A 215 17.00 5.42 32.61
C ALA A 215 18.47 5.25 32.14
N ILE A 216 18.69 4.74 30.93
CA ILE A 216 20.01 4.79 30.26
C ILE A 216 20.44 6.24 29.93
N THR A 217 19.53 7.22 30.02
CA THR A 217 19.84 8.64 29.82
C THR A 217 18.98 9.55 30.69
N ASP A 218 19.66 10.39 31.48
CA ASP A 218 19.04 11.48 32.27
C ASP A 218 18.61 12.68 31.40
N SER A 219 18.97 12.68 30.10
CA SER A 219 18.68 13.81 29.20
C SER A 219 17.33 13.67 28.50
N LEU A 220 16.54 14.75 28.48
CA LEU A 220 15.27 14.81 27.75
C LEU A 220 15.47 14.51 26.25
N TRP A 221 16.54 15.01 25.65
CA TRP A 221 16.88 14.76 24.24
C TRP A 221 17.26 13.31 23.97
N GLY A 222 17.94 12.65 24.90
CA GLY A 222 18.21 11.22 24.85
C GLY A 222 16.93 10.39 24.92
N GLN A 223 16.02 10.73 25.85
CA GLN A 223 14.72 10.06 25.97
C GLN A 223 13.85 10.27 24.71
N LEU A 224 13.85 11.48 24.14
CA LEU A 224 13.18 11.77 22.87
C LEU A 224 13.80 10.99 21.69
N SER A 225 15.13 10.86 21.65
CA SER A 225 15.86 10.06 20.65
C SER A 225 15.53 8.57 20.78
N LEU A 226 15.48 8.02 22.00
CA LEU A 226 15.07 6.64 22.27
C LEU A 226 13.59 6.40 21.93
N THR A 227 12.73 7.41 22.13
CA THR A 227 11.31 7.37 21.74
C THR A 227 11.18 7.30 20.22
N LEU A 228 11.87 8.19 19.49
CA LEU A 228 11.90 8.19 18.02
C LEU A 228 12.43 6.85 17.49
N LEU A 229 13.57 6.38 18.02
CA LEU A 229 14.17 5.11 17.62
C LEU A 229 13.23 3.92 17.88
N SER A 230 12.57 3.91 19.04
CA SER A 230 11.53 2.94 19.39
C SER A 230 10.39 2.93 18.36
N VAL A 231 9.90 4.10 17.95
CA VAL A 231 8.87 4.23 16.90
C VAL A 231 9.35 3.69 15.55
N LEU A 232 10.60 3.96 15.15
CA LEU A 232 11.15 3.45 13.89
C LEU A 232 11.27 1.90 13.87
N TYR A 233 11.49 1.28 15.03
CA TYR A 233 11.56 -0.18 15.21
C TYR A 233 10.21 -0.87 15.49
N ILE A 234 9.10 -0.14 15.67
CA ILE A 234 7.77 -0.74 15.88
C ILE A 234 7.47 -1.85 14.85
N PRO A 235 7.69 -1.68 13.53
CA PRO A 235 7.38 -2.73 12.59
C PRO A 235 8.25 -3.99 12.77
N ASN A 236 9.54 -3.87 13.14
CA ASN A 236 10.40 -5.02 13.45
C ASN A 236 9.81 -5.84 14.61
N VAL A 237 9.42 -5.16 15.70
CA VAL A 237 8.82 -5.81 16.88
C VAL A 237 7.48 -6.45 16.53
N ILE A 238 6.63 -5.79 15.73
CA ILE A 238 5.34 -6.37 15.28
C ILE A 238 5.55 -7.62 14.41
N ILE A 239 6.59 -7.67 13.57
CA ILE A 239 6.92 -8.87 12.80
C ILE A 239 7.41 -10.01 13.71
N GLY A 240 8.21 -9.71 14.74
CA GLY A 240 8.56 -10.67 15.80
C GLY A 240 7.34 -11.22 16.54
N THR A 241 6.43 -10.34 16.98
CA THR A 241 5.15 -10.71 17.60
C THR A 241 4.28 -11.53 16.64
N SER A 242 4.30 -11.24 15.33
CA SER A 242 3.59 -12.02 14.31
C SER A 242 4.15 -13.43 14.17
N ALA A 243 5.48 -13.61 14.28
CA ALA A 243 6.11 -14.94 14.28
C ALA A 243 5.69 -15.77 15.49
N ILE A 244 5.72 -15.16 16.68
CA ILE A 244 5.21 -15.78 17.92
C ILE A 244 3.73 -16.18 17.75
N ALA A 245 2.90 -15.29 17.21
CA ALA A 245 1.45 -15.50 17.03
C ALA A 245 1.07 -16.61 16.04
N VAL A 246 1.92 -16.92 15.05
CA VAL A 246 1.71 -18.09 14.16
C VAL A 246 2.32 -19.39 14.70
N GLY A 247 2.94 -19.36 15.89
CA GLY A 247 3.58 -20.52 16.51
C GLY A 247 5.04 -20.76 16.06
N SER A 248 5.66 -19.77 15.42
CA SER A 248 7.10 -19.74 15.11
C SER A 248 7.87 -19.11 16.29
N SER A 249 9.09 -18.64 16.07
CA SER A 249 9.92 -17.96 17.05
C SER A 249 10.58 -16.69 16.49
N ALA A 250 10.70 -15.68 17.35
CA ALA A 250 11.59 -14.55 17.16
C ALA A 250 12.81 -14.72 18.07
N HIS A 251 13.97 -14.19 17.68
CA HIS A 251 15.19 -14.29 18.47
C HIS A 251 16.01 -12.99 18.44
N ILE A 252 16.74 -12.75 19.52
CA ILE A 252 17.70 -11.66 19.71
C ILE A 252 18.95 -12.30 20.33
N GLY A 253 19.94 -12.64 19.50
CA GLY A 253 21.08 -13.44 19.94
C GLY A 253 20.65 -14.80 20.48
N PHE A 254 20.99 -15.05 21.75
CA PHE A 254 20.57 -16.26 22.47
C PHE A 254 19.14 -16.18 23.03
N ALA A 255 18.57 -14.98 23.19
CA ALA A 255 17.20 -14.83 23.66
C ALA A 255 16.23 -15.29 22.55
N THR A 256 15.33 -16.22 22.86
CA THR A 256 14.37 -16.79 21.90
C THR A 256 12.96 -16.75 22.47
N PHE A 257 12.03 -16.20 21.70
CA PHE A 257 10.64 -15.97 22.06
C PHE A 257 9.74 -16.76 21.11
N SER A 258 8.98 -17.72 21.64
CA SER A 258 7.95 -18.47 20.90
C SER A 258 6.70 -18.59 21.76
N SER A 259 5.54 -18.87 21.15
CA SER A 259 4.31 -19.14 21.91
C SER A 259 4.45 -20.35 22.84
N PHE A 260 5.35 -21.30 22.56
CA PHE A 260 5.46 -22.54 23.35
C PHE A 260 6.54 -22.49 24.44
N THR A 261 7.62 -21.73 24.22
CA THR A 261 8.78 -21.65 25.12
C THR A 261 9.47 -20.31 24.96
N ILE A 262 10.02 -19.78 26.06
CA ILE A 262 10.93 -18.63 26.05
C ILE A 262 12.26 -19.03 26.67
N PHE A 263 13.33 -18.69 25.97
CA PHE A 263 14.69 -18.71 26.48
C PHE A 263 15.13 -17.26 26.67
N GLY A 264 15.40 -16.86 27.92
CA GLY A 264 15.89 -15.53 28.23
C GLY A 264 17.34 -15.33 27.80
N GLY A 265 17.74 -14.07 27.67
CA GLY A 265 19.11 -13.64 27.36
C GLY A 265 19.18 -12.11 27.38
N ASP A 266 20.39 -11.57 27.21
CA ASP A 266 20.59 -10.13 27.16
C ASP A 266 19.97 -9.55 25.89
N ILE A 267 19.14 -8.52 26.04
CA ILE A 267 18.49 -7.80 24.94
C ILE A 267 18.88 -6.31 24.97
N PRO A 268 18.87 -5.61 23.83
CA PRO A 268 19.17 -4.18 23.77
C PRO A 268 18.24 -3.36 24.69
N ALA A 269 18.80 -2.33 25.32
CA ALA A 269 18.06 -1.39 26.17
C ALA A 269 17.25 -0.37 25.33
N LEU A 270 16.34 -0.89 24.49
CA LEU A 270 15.42 -0.10 23.67
C LEU A 270 14.01 -0.17 24.27
N PRO A 271 13.36 0.95 24.63
CA PRO A 271 12.06 0.94 25.30
C PRO A 271 10.97 0.10 24.61
N VAL A 272 10.94 0.06 23.27
CA VAL A 272 10.00 -0.80 22.51
C VAL A 272 10.17 -2.30 22.80
N LEU A 273 11.36 -2.75 23.21
CA LEU A 273 11.62 -4.15 23.57
C LEU A 273 11.11 -4.54 24.96
N ALA A 274 10.60 -3.60 25.77
CA ALA A 274 9.80 -3.94 26.96
C ALA A 274 8.50 -4.71 26.60
N ALA A 275 8.10 -4.72 25.32
CA ALA A 275 7.03 -5.58 24.84
C ALA A 275 7.39 -7.08 24.78
N ALA A 276 8.69 -7.42 24.82
CA ALA A 276 9.17 -8.79 24.71
C ALA A 276 8.68 -9.64 25.90
N PRO A 277 8.09 -10.82 25.67
CA PRO A 277 7.52 -11.61 26.76
C PRO A 277 8.62 -12.19 27.65
N ALA A 278 8.41 -12.11 28.97
CA ALA A 278 9.30 -12.70 29.96
C ALA A 278 8.90 -14.16 30.31
N PRO A 279 9.83 -15.05 30.68
CA PRO A 279 9.48 -16.35 31.23
C PRO A 279 8.91 -16.22 32.65
N PRO A 280 7.88 -17.01 33.04
CA PRO A 280 7.12 -17.96 32.22
C PRO A 280 5.92 -17.29 31.51
N LEU A 281 5.61 -17.72 30.28
CA LEU A 281 4.46 -17.24 29.50
C LEU A 281 3.09 -17.46 30.15
N GLY A 282 2.97 -18.44 31.04
CA GLY A 282 1.66 -18.88 31.55
C GLY A 282 0.71 -19.32 30.42
N PRO A 283 -0.61 -19.13 30.55
CA PRO A 283 -1.59 -19.56 29.56
C PRO A 283 -1.75 -18.61 28.35
N ILE A 284 -1.01 -17.49 28.28
CA ILE A 284 -1.25 -16.44 27.27
C ILE A 284 -0.95 -16.89 25.83
N TRP A 285 -0.18 -17.97 25.66
CA TRP A 285 0.12 -18.58 24.36
C TRP A 285 -1.13 -18.91 23.53
N VAL A 286 -2.24 -19.28 24.18
CA VAL A 286 -3.51 -19.55 23.48
C VAL A 286 -4.04 -18.26 22.83
N ALA A 287 -3.97 -17.12 23.52
CA ALA A 287 -4.38 -15.82 22.99
C ALA A 287 -3.47 -15.38 21.82
N LEU A 288 -2.17 -15.69 21.90
CA LEU A 288 -1.22 -15.43 20.81
C LEU A 288 -1.55 -16.26 19.56
N LEU A 289 -1.89 -17.55 19.69
CA LEU A 289 -2.30 -18.37 18.55
C LEU A 289 -3.68 -17.97 17.98
N ILE A 290 -4.58 -17.43 18.81
CA ILE A 290 -5.86 -16.85 18.34
C ILE A 290 -5.63 -15.67 17.38
N VAL A 291 -4.53 -14.92 17.50
CA VAL A 291 -4.18 -13.87 16.53
C VAL A 291 -3.90 -14.45 15.15
N GLY A 292 -3.11 -15.53 15.06
CA GLY A 292 -2.87 -16.26 13.80
C GLY A 292 -4.18 -16.80 13.20
N ALA A 293 -5.05 -17.37 14.04
CA ALA A 293 -6.37 -17.84 13.63
C ALA A 293 -7.27 -16.72 13.08
N ALA A 294 -7.39 -15.61 13.81
CA ALA A 294 -8.24 -14.47 13.44
C ALA A 294 -7.81 -13.80 12.13
N ALA A 295 -6.51 -13.71 11.88
CA ALA A 295 -5.99 -13.25 10.59
C ALA A 295 -6.33 -14.21 9.43
N GLY A 296 -6.29 -15.52 9.68
CA GLY A 296 -6.79 -16.54 8.75
C GLY A 296 -8.30 -16.43 8.48
N VAL A 297 -9.11 -16.11 9.49
CA VAL A 297 -10.54 -15.80 9.33
C VAL A 297 -10.74 -14.56 8.46
N ALA A 298 -10.00 -13.47 8.70
CA ALA A 298 -10.12 -12.24 7.89
C ALA A 298 -9.82 -12.48 6.40
N LEU A 299 -8.77 -13.25 6.10
CA LEU A 299 -8.45 -13.68 4.74
C LEU A 299 -9.55 -14.57 4.16
N GLY A 300 -10.03 -15.57 4.93
CA GLY A 300 -11.10 -16.48 4.53
C GLY A 300 -12.42 -15.76 4.21
N GLN A 301 -12.85 -14.82 5.04
CA GLN A 301 -14.01 -13.96 4.80
C GLN A 301 -13.86 -13.16 3.51
N GLN A 302 -12.69 -12.55 3.29
CA GLN A 302 -12.40 -11.79 2.07
C GLN A 302 -12.36 -12.70 0.82
N CYS A 303 -11.95 -13.97 0.97
CA CYS A 303 -12.09 -14.99 -0.06
C CYS A 303 -13.57 -15.33 -0.33
N ALA A 304 -14.40 -15.48 0.70
CA ALA A 304 -15.81 -15.88 0.60
C ALA A 304 -16.71 -14.83 -0.09
N ARG A 305 -16.37 -13.53 -0.02
CA ARG A 305 -17.16 -12.42 -0.64
C ARG A 305 -17.48 -12.58 -2.13
N ARG A 306 -16.80 -13.47 -2.85
CA ARG A 306 -17.13 -13.87 -4.22
C ARG A 306 -17.14 -15.40 -4.28
N PRO A 307 -18.30 -16.04 -4.08
CA PRO A 307 -18.42 -17.49 -4.06
C PRO A 307 -17.93 -18.12 -5.37
N LEU A 308 -17.21 -19.23 -5.26
CA LEU A 308 -16.61 -19.95 -6.38
C LEU A 308 -16.83 -21.46 -6.25
N PRO A 309 -16.76 -22.23 -7.35
CA PRO A 309 -16.71 -23.70 -7.24
C PRO A 309 -15.49 -24.14 -6.43
N LEU A 310 -15.56 -25.30 -5.80
CA LEU A 310 -14.56 -25.78 -4.83
C LEU A 310 -13.09 -25.63 -5.28
N LEU A 311 -12.75 -26.08 -6.50
CA LEU A 311 -11.36 -26.03 -6.99
C LEU A 311 -10.86 -24.58 -7.20
N PRO A 312 -11.55 -23.69 -7.93
CA PRO A 312 -11.20 -22.26 -7.97
C PRO A 312 -11.20 -21.55 -6.60
N ALA A 313 -12.10 -21.92 -5.67
CA ALA A 313 -12.13 -21.34 -4.33
C ALA A 313 -10.87 -21.71 -3.54
N LEU A 314 -10.47 -22.98 -3.54
CA LEU A 314 -9.23 -23.46 -2.94
C LEU A 314 -7.98 -22.88 -3.63
N GLY A 315 -8.00 -22.74 -4.96
CA GLY A 315 -6.91 -22.10 -5.71
C GLY A 315 -6.73 -20.62 -5.35
N LYS A 316 -7.83 -19.85 -5.28
CA LYS A 316 -7.82 -18.45 -4.83
C LYS A 316 -7.28 -18.32 -3.41
N LEU A 317 -7.73 -19.21 -2.51
CA LEU A 317 -7.28 -19.26 -1.13
C LEU A 317 -5.79 -19.59 -1.03
N ALA A 318 -5.33 -20.64 -1.71
CA ALA A 318 -3.92 -21.04 -1.72
C ALA A 318 -3.00 -19.92 -2.23
N VAL A 319 -3.37 -19.25 -3.33
CA VAL A 319 -2.60 -18.10 -3.85
C VAL A 319 -2.62 -16.93 -2.87
N ALA A 320 -3.75 -16.63 -2.22
CA ALA A 320 -3.82 -15.57 -1.23
C ALA A 320 -2.96 -15.86 0.01
N SER A 321 -3.03 -17.09 0.54
CA SER A 321 -2.23 -17.55 1.67
C SER A 321 -0.74 -17.58 1.34
N LEU A 322 -0.36 -18.01 0.12
CA LEU A 322 1.02 -18.01 -0.34
C LEU A 322 1.56 -16.58 -0.50
N LEU A 323 0.80 -15.68 -1.13
CA LEU A 323 1.19 -14.28 -1.30
C LEU A 323 1.40 -13.61 0.05
N ALA A 324 0.49 -13.84 1.01
CA ALA A 324 0.63 -13.34 2.38
C ALA A 324 1.85 -13.93 3.11
N ALA A 325 2.06 -15.25 3.03
CA ALA A 325 3.20 -15.92 3.64
C ALA A 325 4.54 -15.42 3.08
N VAL A 326 4.64 -15.23 1.76
CA VAL A 326 5.81 -14.63 1.12
C VAL A 326 6.02 -13.18 1.57
N THR A 327 4.95 -12.38 1.65
CA THR A 327 5.05 -10.99 2.18
C THR A 327 5.59 -10.98 3.62
N MET A 328 5.04 -11.81 4.51
CA MET A 328 5.49 -11.86 5.91
C MET A 328 6.93 -12.40 6.02
N ALA A 329 7.29 -13.45 5.28
CA ALA A 329 8.65 -13.98 5.28
C ALA A 329 9.68 -12.94 4.80
N VAL A 330 9.37 -12.20 3.73
CA VAL A 330 10.23 -11.09 3.25
C VAL A 330 10.36 -9.98 4.29
N LEU A 331 9.27 -9.58 4.97
CA LEU A 331 9.34 -8.61 6.05
C LEU A 331 10.18 -9.11 7.24
N GLY A 332 10.10 -10.42 7.56
CA GLY A 332 10.93 -11.04 8.58
C GLY A 332 12.40 -11.19 8.20
N LEU A 333 12.72 -11.31 6.90
CA LEU A 333 14.10 -11.34 6.39
C LEU A 333 14.71 -9.94 6.45
N VAL A 334 14.01 -8.95 5.91
CA VAL A 334 14.49 -7.56 5.83
C VAL A 334 14.49 -6.85 7.19
N GLY A 335 13.68 -7.32 8.14
CA GLY A 335 13.62 -6.79 9.51
C GLY A 335 14.62 -7.40 10.49
N GLY A 336 15.44 -8.36 10.05
CA GLY A 336 16.49 -9.01 10.83
C GLY A 336 17.91 -8.68 10.32
N GLY A 337 18.92 -9.18 11.04
CA GLY A 337 20.34 -8.94 10.74
C GLY A 337 21.22 -9.14 11.98
N GLU A 338 22.51 -8.85 11.87
CA GLU A 338 23.42 -8.83 13.03
C GLU A 338 23.25 -7.56 13.86
N LEU A 339 23.38 -7.66 15.18
CA LEU A 339 23.27 -6.52 16.11
C LEU A 339 24.47 -6.43 17.06
N GLY A 340 25.65 -6.17 16.48
CA GLY A 340 26.90 -5.99 17.23
C GLY A 340 27.18 -7.14 18.18
N ASN A 341 27.30 -6.83 19.48
CA ASN A 341 27.60 -7.83 20.52
C ASN A 341 26.39 -8.74 20.85
N PHE A 342 25.16 -8.40 20.45
CA PHE A 342 23.99 -9.26 20.66
C PHE A 342 23.90 -10.39 19.63
N GLY A 343 24.61 -10.29 18.50
CA GLY A 343 24.55 -11.25 17.40
C GLY A 343 23.25 -11.16 16.58
N SER A 344 22.87 -12.27 15.95
CA SER A 344 21.75 -12.34 15.00
C SER A 344 20.40 -12.04 15.65
N VAL A 345 19.61 -11.18 15.03
CA VAL A 345 18.21 -10.88 15.38
C VAL A 345 17.31 -11.20 14.21
N GLY A 346 16.16 -11.81 14.47
CA GLY A 346 15.16 -12.05 13.44
C GLY A 346 14.06 -13.01 13.86
N VAL A 347 13.49 -13.69 12.87
CA VAL A 347 12.46 -14.73 13.04
C VAL A 347 12.96 -16.03 12.42
N ASP A 348 12.52 -17.17 12.95
CA ASP A 348 12.82 -18.46 12.35
C ASP A 348 12.09 -18.61 11.01
N GLN A 349 12.80 -18.33 9.93
CA GLN A 349 12.28 -18.39 8.56
C GLN A 349 11.82 -19.80 8.15
N THR A 350 12.35 -20.85 8.79
CA THR A 350 11.96 -22.23 8.46
C THR A 350 10.54 -22.55 8.92
N THR A 351 10.05 -21.90 9.98
CA THR A 351 8.70 -22.09 10.52
C THR A 351 7.78 -20.89 10.29
N PHE A 352 8.28 -19.66 10.18
CA PHE A 352 7.45 -18.45 10.09
C PHE A 352 6.59 -18.38 8.83
N GLY A 353 7.21 -18.46 7.64
CA GLY A 353 6.49 -18.45 6.36
C GLY A 353 5.49 -19.62 6.24
N PRO A 354 5.89 -20.88 6.49
CA PRO A 354 4.99 -22.01 6.52
C PRO A 354 3.87 -21.89 7.57
N GLY A 355 4.16 -21.32 8.75
CA GLY A 355 3.18 -21.05 9.79
C GLY A 355 2.09 -20.08 9.32
N VAL A 356 2.47 -18.92 8.76
CA VAL A 356 1.53 -17.97 8.15
C VAL A 356 0.69 -18.66 7.07
N PHE A 357 1.31 -19.43 6.18
CA PHE A 357 0.59 -20.17 5.13
C PHE A 357 -0.44 -21.15 5.70
N LEU A 358 -0.05 -21.97 6.68
CA LEU A 358 -0.92 -22.98 7.27
C LEU A 358 -2.08 -22.36 8.04
N TRP A 359 -1.85 -21.34 8.86
CA TRP A 359 -2.93 -20.62 9.53
C TRP A 359 -3.91 -20.01 8.53
N PHE A 360 -3.40 -19.33 7.50
CA PHE A 360 -4.24 -18.62 6.54
C PHE A 360 -4.98 -19.59 5.61
N PHE A 361 -4.36 -20.71 5.23
CA PHE A 361 -4.99 -21.73 4.37
C PHE A 361 -6.00 -22.57 5.15
N CYS A 362 -5.64 -23.13 6.31
CA CYS A 362 -6.52 -24.04 7.06
C CYS A 362 -7.72 -23.31 7.67
N ILE A 363 -7.49 -22.20 8.40
CA ILE A 363 -8.59 -21.42 8.98
C ILE A 363 -9.35 -20.66 7.89
N GLY A 364 -8.66 -20.19 6.84
CA GLY A 364 -9.31 -19.58 5.69
C GLY A 364 -10.21 -20.55 4.92
N ALA A 365 -9.84 -21.83 4.79
CA ALA A 365 -10.66 -22.85 4.14
C ALA A 365 -11.93 -23.16 4.94
N LEU A 366 -11.78 -23.35 6.26
CA LEU A 366 -12.91 -23.51 7.18
C LEU A 366 -13.84 -22.29 7.10
N THR A 367 -13.29 -21.09 7.10
CA THR A 367 -14.05 -19.83 6.99
C THR A 367 -14.77 -19.71 5.64
N VAL A 368 -14.12 -20.06 4.52
CA VAL A 368 -14.76 -20.05 3.18
C VAL A 368 -15.91 -21.04 3.10
N ALA A 369 -15.79 -22.22 3.73
CA ALA A 369 -16.86 -23.21 3.78
C ALA A 369 -18.05 -22.72 4.65
N MET A 370 -17.79 -22.17 5.83
CA MET A 370 -18.84 -21.68 6.74
C MET A 370 -19.53 -20.39 6.24
N ALA A 371 -18.77 -19.48 5.62
CA ALA A 371 -19.28 -18.17 5.15
C ALA A 371 -19.91 -18.22 3.75
N GLY A 372 -20.30 -19.40 3.24
CA GLY A 372 -20.99 -19.54 1.96
C GLY A 372 -20.15 -19.23 0.72
N GLY A 373 -18.81 -19.26 0.82
CA GLY A 373 -17.89 -18.96 -0.27
C GLY A 373 -17.79 -20.02 -1.37
N LEU A 374 -18.61 -21.08 -1.30
CA LEU A 374 -18.60 -22.23 -2.20
C LEU A 374 -19.90 -22.31 -3.00
N THR A 375 -19.80 -22.34 -4.34
CA THR A 375 -20.95 -22.61 -5.23
C THR A 375 -20.97 -24.08 -5.68
N ARG A 376 -22.18 -24.61 -5.91
CA ARG A 376 -22.31 -25.89 -6.63
C ARG A 376 -21.76 -25.69 -8.05
N ARG A 377 -20.88 -26.61 -8.48
CA ARG A 377 -20.34 -26.61 -9.85
C ARG A 377 -21.52 -26.64 -10.83
N PRO A 378 -21.59 -25.72 -11.82
CA PRO A 378 -22.60 -25.83 -12.87
C PRO A 378 -22.42 -27.19 -13.55
N LYS A 379 -23.47 -28.00 -13.55
CA LYS A 379 -23.48 -29.27 -14.29
C LYS A 379 -23.23 -28.94 -15.76
N PRO A 380 -22.33 -29.63 -16.47
CA PRO A 380 -22.20 -29.44 -17.91
C PRO A 380 -23.59 -29.64 -18.52
N VAL A 381 -24.14 -28.59 -19.10
CA VAL A 381 -25.33 -28.72 -19.95
C VAL A 381 -24.87 -29.64 -21.08
N PRO A 382 -25.49 -30.82 -21.30
CA PRO A 382 -25.17 -31.62 -22.45
C PRO A 382 -25.36 -30.73 -23.66
N THR A 383 -24.33 -30.59 -24.50
CA THR A 383 -24.47 -29.90 -25.78
C THR A 383 -25.59 -30.62 -26.51
N THR A 384 -26.77 -29.98 -26.59
CA THR A 384 -27.81 -30.41 -27.51
C THR A 384 -27.14 -30.46 -28.88
N GLU A 385 -27.16 -31.64 -29.50
CA GLU A 385 -26.63 -31.77 -30.87
C GLU A 385 -27.24 -30.63 -31.70
N PRO A 386 -26.44 -29.86 -32.44
CA PRO A 386 -26.99 -28.74 -33.21
C PRO A 386 -28.11 -29.27 -34.10
N LEU A 387 -29.23 -28.54 -34.21
CA LEU A 387 -30.41 -28.96 -34.96
C LEU A 387 -30.07 -29.48 -36.38
N ALA A 388 -29.02 -28.94 -37.00
CA ALA A 388 -28.39 -29.39 -38.25
C ALA A 388 -27.81 -30.84 -38.27
N ALA A 389 -27.82 -31.55 -37.14
CA ALA A 389 -27.52 -32.98 -37.00
C ALA A 389 -28.80 -33.83 -36.91
N LEU A 390 -29.88 -33.27 -36.37
CA LEU A 390 -31.22 -33.89 -36.37
C LEU A 390 -31.87 -33.77 -37.75
N GLU A 391 -31.78 -32.60 -38.40
CA GLU A 391 -32.25 -32.38 -39.79
C GLU A 391 -31.54 -33.32 -40.77
N ARG A 392 -30.25 -33.61 -40.55
CA ARG A 392 -29.47 -34.53 -41.39
C ARG A 392 -29.77 -36.01 -41.15
N ARG A 393 -30.64 -36.32 -40.19
CA ARG A 393 -31.08 -37.67 -39.83
C ARG A 393 -32.54 -37.92 -40.20
N ALA A 394 -33.24 -36.91 -40.72
CA ALA A 394 -34.51 -37.10 -41.41
C ALA A 394 -34.24 -37.69 -42.79
N GLU A 395 -34.66 -38.93 -43.02
CA GLU A 395 -34.70 -39.49 -44.37
C GLU A 395 -35.74 -38.73 -45.22
N PRO A 396 -35.50 -38.53 -46.53
CA PRO A 396 -36.45 -37.83 -47.38
C PRO A 396 -37.71 -38.68 -47.57
N VAL A 397 -38.84 -38.17 -47.07
CA VAL A 397 -40.16 -38.73 -47.39
C VAL A 397 -40.41 -38.54 -48.89
N PRO A 398 -40.79 -39.58 -49.66
CA PRO A 398 -41.05 -39.42 -51.09
C PRO A 398 -42.31 -38.59 -51.33
N GLU A 399 -42.20 -37.56 -52.19
CA GLU A 399 -43.38 -36.82 -52.66
C GLU A 399 -44.29 -37.74 -53.50
N PRO A 400 -45.62 -37.77 -53.25
CA PRO A 400 -46.57 -38.37 -54.17
C PRO A 400 -46.72 -37.48 -55.42
N PRO A 401 -46.89 -38.06 -56.62
CA PRO A 401 -46.91 -37.30 -57.87
C PRO A 401 -48.15 -36.41 -58.00
N ALA A 402 -47.95 -35.22 -58.57
CA ALA A 402 -49.01 -34.26 -58.83
C ALA A 402 -50.11 -34.81 -59.75
N LYS A 403 -51.36 -34.41 -59.49
CA LYS A 403 -52.49 -34.54 -60.40
C LYS A 403 -52.99 -33.14 -60.79
N PRO A 404 -53.49 -32.93 -62.02
CA PRO A 404 -53.97 -31.63 -62.47
C PRO A 404 -55.43 -31.35 -62.10
N ASP A 405 -55.69 -30.08 -61.78
CA ASP A 405 -56.86 -29.23 -62.02
C ASP A 405 -58.27 -29.86 -62.11
N GLU A 406 -59.13 -29.54 -61.13
CA GLU A 406 -60.59 -29.36 -61.30
C GLU A 406 -61.07 -28.11 -60.50
N GLU A 407 -62.22 -27.55 -60.90
CA GLU A 407 -62.65 -26.16 -60.67
C GLU A 407 -63.36 -25.85 -59.32
N PRO A 408 -63.55 -24.56 -58.95
CA PRO A 408 -64.03 -24.14 -57.63
C PRO A 408 -65.57 -24.12 -57.48
N PHE A 409 -66.04 -24.11 -56.24
CA PHE A 409 -67.45 -23.95 -55.88
C PHE A 409 -67.62 -22.90 -54.76
N GLU A 410 -68.42 -21.86 -55.04
CA GLU A 410 -68.94 -20.88 -54.06
C GLU A 410 -70.09 -21.56 -53.25
N GLU A 411 -70.74 -21.03 -52.21
CA GLU A 411 -70.84 -19.71 -51.58
C GLU A 411 -71.46 -19.93 -50.17
N ALA A 412 -71.37 -18.97 -49.24
CA ALA A 412 -72.50 -18.49 -48.41
C ALA A 412 -72.01 -17.67 -47.20
N LEU A 413 -72.43 -16.40 -47.13
CA LEU A 413 -72.34 -15.56 -45.94
C LEU A 413 -73.42 -15.94 -44.91
N PHE A 414 -73.21 -15.60 -43.63
CA PHE A 414 -74.22 -14.93 -42.81
C PHE A 414 -73.54 -14.06 -41.72
N THR A 415 -74.05 -12.84 -41.56
CA THR A 415 -73.72 -11.89 -40.48
C THR A 415 -74.87 -11.85 -39.48
N ASP A 416 -74.61 -11.44 -38.24
CA ASP A 416 -75.32 -10.33 -37.57
C ASP A 416 -74.74 -10.03 -36.17
N ASP A 417 -75.00 -8.80 -35.71
CA ASP A 417 -74.39 -8.12 -34.55
C ASP A 417 -75.20 -8.28 -33.21
N VAL A 418 -74.77 -7.50 -32.20
CA VAL A 418 -75.57 -6.90 -31.09
C VAL A 418 -75.42 -7.49 -29.67
N GLU A 419 -74.53 -6.85 -28.91
CA GLU A 419 -74.70 -6.21 -27.59
C GLU A 419 -75.55 -6.79 -26.40
N THR A 420 -74.90 -6.75 -25.22
CA THR A 420 -75.38 -6.26 -23.89
C THR A 420 -76.11 -7.16 -22.85
N ASN A 421 -75.47 -7.19 -21.65
CA ASN A 421 -75.98 -6.98 -20.28
C ASN A 421 -77.24 -7.69 -19.71
N ALA A 422 -77.01 -8.57 -18.72
CA ALA A 422 -77.68 -8.64 -17.39
C ALA A 422 -76.84 -9.60 -16.50
N PHE A 423 -76.30 -9.27 -15.32
CA PHE A 423 -76.85 -8.72 -14.07
C PHE A 423 -77.69 -9.72 -13.26
N GLU A 424 -77.08 -10.31 -12.21
CA GLU A 424 -77.77 -10.98 -11.10
C GLU A 424 -77.12 -10.51 -9.77
N PRO A 425 -77.87 -9.98 -8.77
CA PRO A 425 -77.28 -9.26 -7.63
C PRO A 425 -77.45 -9.90 -6.24
N LEU A 426 -76.44 -9.68 -5.36
CA LEU A 426 -76.55 -9.35 -3.91
C LEU A 426 -77.22 -10.41 -2.95
N ASP A 427 -76.91 -10.56 -1.66
CA ASP A 427 -76.09 -9.80 -0.70
C ASP A 427 -75.57 -10.73 0.47
N PRO A 428 -75.22 -10.31 1.73
CA PRO A 428 -73.89 -10.58 2.29
C PRO A 428 -73.88 -11.38 3.62
N GLU A 429 -72.68 -11.59 4.20
CA GLU A 429 -72.39 -11.28 5.62
C GLU A 429 -70.87 -11.41 5.93
N ASP A 430 -70.47 -10.85 7.08
CA ASP A 430 -69.12 -10.82 7.69
C ASP A 430 -67.97 -10.06 6.98
N ALA A 431 -67.86 -8.78 7.36
CA ALA A 431 -66.71 -7.91 7.13
C ALA A 431 -65.63 -8.03 8.23
N VAL A 432 -64.36 -7.80 7.87
CA VAL A 432 -63.39 -7.09 8.73
C VAL A 432 -62.43 -6.24 7.87
N GLU A 433 -62.23 -5.00 8.29
CA GLU A 433 -61.23 -4.00 7.82
C GLU A 433 -59.77 -4.46 8.14
N GLN A 434 -58.62 -3.87 7.74
CA GLN A 434 -58.14 -2.74 6.91
C GLN A 434 -56.63 -3.02 6.67
N ASP A 435 -55.81 -2.38 5.82
CA ASP A 435 -55.90 -1.24 4.89
C ASP A 435 -54.83 -1.44 3.76
N ILE A 436 -54.82 -0.63 2.70
CA ILE A 436 -53.78 -0.62 1.65
C ILE A 436 -53.25 0.80 1.41
N ILE A 437 -51.93 0.97 1.54
CA ILE A 437 -51.24 2.23 1.22
C ILE A 437 -51.15 2.42 -0.31
N VAL A 438 -51.71 3.52 -0.80
CA VAL A 438 -51.74 3.92 -2.22
C VAL A 438 -50.43 4.59 -2.66
N MET A 439 -49.93 4.24 -3.86
CA MET A 439 -48.85 4.97 -4.53
C MET A 439 -49.43 6.14 -5.37
N PRO A 440 -48.90 7.37 -5.26
CA PRO A 440 -49.36 8.49 -6.09
C PRO A 440 -48.71 8.50 -7.48
N GLU A 441 -49.50 8.89 -8.48
CA GLU A 441 -49.14 8.89 -9.89
C GLU A 441 -48.51 10.22 -10.36
N ARG A 442 -47.70 10.18 -11.43
CA ARG A 442 -46.86 11.31 -11.89
C ARG A 442 -47.65 12.26 -12.80
N ARG A 443 -47.78 13.54 -12.40
CA ARG A 443 -48.41 14.62 -13.20
C ARG A 443 -47.35 15.47 -13.92
N ALA A 444 -47.68 16.06 -15.08
CA ALA A 444 -46.74 16.76 -15.96
C ALA A 444 -46.94 18.29 -16.05
N ASP A 445 -45.79 18.99 -16.12
CA ASP A 445 -45.39 20.27 -16.80
C ASP A 445 -46.38 21.45 -16.98
N PRO A 446 -45.93 22.73 -16.83
CA PRO A 446 -45.40 23.45 -18.02
C PRO A 446 -44.24 24.47 -17.77
N ARG A 447 -43.17 24.39 -18.61
CA ARG A 447 -42.38 25.47 -19.33
C ARG A 447 -42.07 26.82 -18.61
N SER A 448 -40.89 27.46 -18.68
CA SER A 448 -40.18 27.91 -19.92
C SER A 448 -38.84 28.69 -19.70
N VAL A 449 -37.80 28.40 -20.52
CA VAL A 449 -36.79 29.31 -21.18
C VAL A 449 -35.67 30.04 -20.36
N VAL A 450 -34.53 30.30 -21.05
CA VAL A 450 -33.21 30.93 -20.69
C VAL A 450 -32.34 30.19 -19.64
N ASP A 451 -30.99 30.20 -19.69
CA ASP A 451 -29.99 30.85 -20.57
C ASP A 451 -28.70 30.01 -20.72
N ASP A 452 -27.88 30.25 -21.75
CA ASP A 452 -26.48 29.78 -21.84
C ASP A 452 -25.55 30.92 -21.39
N GLY A 453 -24.77 30.73 -20.31
CA GLY A 453 -23.83 31.75 -19.82
C GLY A 453 -22.83 31.19 -18.80
N ASP A 454 -21.57 31.60 -18.95
CA ASP A 454 -20.43 31.14 -18.16
C ASP A 454 -20.49 31.60 -16.69
N ASP A 455 -19.86 30.83 -15.79
CA ASP A 455 -19.22 31.39 -14.60
C ASP A 455 -18.00 30.53 -14.22
N ASP A 456 -16.81 31.07 -14.46
CA ASP A 456 -15.53 30.49 -14.04
C ASP A 456 -15.45 30.45 -12.51
N LEU A 457 -15.49 29.25 -11.93
CA LEU A 457 -15.04 29.02 -10.55
C LEU A 457 -13.57 28.54 -10.60
N PRO A 458 -12.59 29.34 -10.13
CA PRO A 458 -11.21 28.89 -10.06
C PRO A 458 -11.09 27.71 -9.10
N ASP A 459 -10.34 26.67 -9.51
CA ASP A 459 -10.03 25.52 -8.66
C ASP A 459 -9.29 25.99 -7.39
N ALA A 460 -9.57 25.35 -6.27
CA ALA A 460 -9.10 25.75 -4.93
C ALA A 460 -7.58 25.57 -4.68
N GLU A 461 -6.77 25.43 -5.74
CA GLU A 461 -5.30 25.33 -5.68
C GLU A 461 -4.58 26.63 -6.12
N ASP A 462 -5.27 27.60 -6.76
CA ASP A 462 -4.65 28.84 -7.26
C ASP A 462 -4.67 30.03 -6.27
N LEU A 463 -5.15 29.84 -5.03
CA LEU A 463 -5.36 30.94 -4.07
C LEU A 463 -4.21 31.17 -3.06
N TRP A 464 -2.99 30.67 -3.35
CA TRP A 464 -1.86 30.62 -2.40
C TRP A 464 -0.53 31.20 -2.91
N ASP A 465 -0.53 32.00 -3.99
CA ASP A 465 0.66 32.72 -4.47
C ASP A 465 0.32 34.16 -4.90
N ALA A 466 0.31 35.11 -3.94
CA ALA A 466 0.68 36.53 -4.14
C ALA A 466 0.51 37.35 -2.85
N ASP A 467 1.62 37.70 -2.19
CA ASP A 467 1.75 38.99 -1.48
C ASP A 467 3.25 39.29 -1.25
N ASN A 468 3.91 39.76 -2.32
CA ASN A 468 5.21 40.45 -2.31
C ASN A 468 5.54 40.92 -3.73
N ASP A 469 5.10 42.11 -4.10
CA ASP A 469 5.98 43.11 -4.72
C ASP A 469 5.29 44.48 -4.77
N VAL A 470 5.90 45.47 -4.13
CA VAL A 470 5.42 46.86 -4.12
C VAL A 470 5.93 47.55 -5.39
N GLY A 471 5.00 48.04 -6.22
CA GLY A 471 5.31 48.64 -7.51
C GLY A 471 6.21 49.89 -7.41
N ASN A 472 7.21 49.95 -8.28
CA ASN A 472 8.06 51.11 -8.50
C ASN A 472 7.79 51.70 -9.89
N ASP A 473 6.80 52.59 -9.98
CA ASP A 473 6.57 53.43 -11.16
C ASP A 473 7.04 54.87 -10.88
N VAL A 474 8.12 55.27 -11.54
CA VAL A 474 8.68 56.64 -11.47
C VAL A 474 8.47 57.31 -12.82
N GLY A 475 7.29 57.94 -12.97
CA GLY A 475 6.88 58.72 -14.12
C GLY A 475 7.03 60.22 -13.87
N ASN A 476 8.20 60.75 -14.23
CA ASN A 476 8.62 62.15 -14.17
C ASN A 476 7.58 63.19 -14.62
N ASP A 477 7.24 64.19 -13.78
CA ASP A 477 6.76 65.48 -14.27
C ASP A 477 7.13 66.71 -13.39
N VAL A 478 7.32 67.82 -14.11
CA VAL A 478 7.84 69.17 -13.81
C VAL A 478 7.33 69.90 -12.54
N GLY A 479 8.19 70.74 -11.90
CA GLY A 479 7.70 71.93 -11.15
C GLY A 479 8.58 72.56 -10.04
N ASP A 480 9.49 73.46 -10.42
CA ASP A 480 9.80 74.77 -9.78
C ASP A 480 9.94 74.99 -8.24
N ASP A 481 11.19 75.35 -7.86
CA ASP A 481 11.61 76.62 -7.20
C ASP A 481 11.98 76.71 -5.69
N VAL A 482 13.01 77.57 -5.43
CA VAL A 482 13.54 78.17 -4.16
C VAL A 482 13.82 77.22 -2.98
N GLY A 483 15.08 76.96 -2.56
CA GLY A 483 15.95 77.87 -1.77
C GLY A 483 15.83 77.54 -0.25
N ASP A 484 16.78 77.78 0.66
CA ASP A 484 18.14 78.35 0.60
C ASP A 484 18.94 77.79 1.82
N ASP A 485 20.19 78.21 1.97
CA ASP A 485 21.05 78.15 3.16
C ASP A 485 21.65 76.80 3.65
N ALA A 486 22.97 76.85 3.77
CA ALA A 486 23.85 75.87 4.41
C ALA A 486 24.40 76.45 5.75
N PRO A 487 25.63 76.14 6.18
CA PRO A 487 26.07 74.90 6.82
C PRO A 487 26.55 75.15 8.27
N HIS A 488 26.88 74.09 9.03
CA HIS A 488 27.98 74.20 9.99
C HIS A 488 28.82 72.92 10.19
N SER A 489 30.11 73.19 10.37
CA SER A 489 31.26 72.29 10.40
C SER A 489 31.70 71.82 11.79
N SER A 490 32.31 70.63 11.91
CA SER A 490 33.62 70.34 12.57
C SER A 490 33.82 68.81 12.67
N GLN A 491 34.90 68.21 12.18
CA GLN A 491 36.25 68.03 12.79
C GLN A 491 36.23 67.34 14.18
N GLY A 492 36.99 66.26 14.43
CA GLY A 492 37.85 65.46 13.56
C GLY A 492 38.70 64.39 14.30
N ARG A 493 39.48 63.60 13.53
CA ARG A 493 40.75 62.87 13.85
C ARG A 493 40.88 61.99 15.13
N GLU A 494 41.01 60.67 14.90
CA GLU A 494 42.23 59.80 15.09
C GLU A 494 43.20 59.98 16.29
N PRO A 495 44.02 58.96 16.66
CA PRO A 495 43.75 57.52 16.90
C PRO A 495 44.57 56.96 18.12
N SER A 496 44.70 55.63 18.27
CA SER A 496 45.65 54.86 19.17
C SER A 496 45.54 55.10 20.69
N ASP A 497 45.54 54.10 21.58
CA ASP A 497 46.24 52.80 21.60
C ASP A 497 45.32 51.55 21.72
#